data_AF-A0A1V3K1M1-F1
#
_entry.id   AF-A0A1V3K1M1-F1
#
_cell.length_a   1.000
_cell.length_b   1.000
_cell.length_c   1.000
_cell.angle_alpha   90.00
_cell.angle_beta   90.00
_cell.angle_gamma   90.00
#
_symmetry.space_group_name_H-M   'P 1'
#
loop_
_entity.id
_entity.type
_entity.pdbx_description
1 polymer ?
#
loop_
_entity_poly.entity_id
_entity_poly.type
_entity_poly.pdbx_seq_one_letter_code
_entity_poly.pdbx_strand_id
1 'polypeptide(L)'
;MKFIFTLGSALLLSACSLFNSSQSPIPAEFAGADYQLSDKNAKQWAIASKQAEQCIYPNLTRIQQQHFAKEDSYIHSEYIFFYPLEKIIGEDYVKIIQNDEKSMNYATYQFKKFRTEIADVKPLENKSCLILRTQARDDLDVVKGQYKNGMVDNSKNEDGALKNTDGVATNQNKFFFDIIKWGSALLL
;
A
#
# COMPACT_ATOMS: atom_id res chain seq x y z
N MET A 1 -31.43 -61.73 7.97
CA MET A 1 -32.49 -60.69 8.01
C MET A 1 -32.10 -59.63 9.02
N LYS A 2 -32.27 -58.36 8.63
CA LYS A 2 -32.40 -57.14 9.44
C LYS A 2 -31.13 -56.62 10.15
N PHE A 3 -30.40 -55.70 9.50
CA PHE A 3 -30.57 -54.24 9.50
C PHE A 3 -30.19 -53.59 10.83
N ILE A 4 -28.91 -53.26 11.02
CA ILE A 4 -28.47 -52.06 11.75
C ILE A 4 -27.20 -51.53 11.07
N PHE A 5 -27.40 -50.79 9.98
CA PHE A 5 -26.41 -49.89 9.41
C PHE A 5 -26.87 -48.46 9.73
N THR A 6 -25.90 -47.56 9.88
CA THR A 6 -26.02 -46.09 9.84
C THR A 6 -26.79 -45.39 10.97
N LEU A 7 -26.08 -45.03 12.04
CA LEU A 7 -26.37 -43.81 12.81
C LEU A 7 -25.05 -43.18 13.28
N GLY A 8 -24.38 -42.43 12.41
CA GLY A 8 -23.09 -41.83 12.77
C GLY A 8 -22.39 -41.09 11.63
N SER A 9 -23.10 -40.28 10.84
CA SER A 9 -22.44 -39.43 9.82
C SER A 9 -23.19 -38.14 9.45
N ALA A 10 -24.10 -37.64 10.30
CA ALA A 10 -24.95 -36.49 9.95
C ALA A 10 -24.62 -35.18 10.69
N LEU A 11 -23.36 -34.96 11.11
CA LEU A 11 -22.99 -33.76 11.89
C LEU A 11 -21.73 -33.01 11.41
N LEU A 12 -21.28 -33.22 10.16
CA LEU A 12 -20.06 -32.58 9.62
C LEU A 12 -20.29 -31.49 8.55
N LEU A 13 -21.51 -30.98 8.36
CA LEU A 13 -21.79 -30.01 7.29
C LEU A 13 -22.10 -28.57 7.75
N SER A 14 -21.91 -28.24 9.04
CA SER A 14 -22.31 -26.92 9.59
C SER A 14 -21.17 -26.03 10.07
N ALA A 15 -19.94 -26.18 9.54
CA ALA A 15 -18.79 -25.40 10.00
C ALA A 15 -18.34 -24.24 9.06
N CYS A 16 -18.93 -24.10 7.87
CA CYS A 16 -18.46 -23.11 6.89
C CYS A 16 -18.96 -21.67 7.09
N SER A 17 -19.81 -21.38 8.10
CA SER A 17 -20.45 -20.06 8.26
C SER A 17 -20.01 -19.25 9.47
N LEU A 18 -19.06 -19.74 10.29
CA LEU A 18 -18.68 -19.06 11.54
C LEU A 18 -17.65 -17.91 11.36
N PHE A 19 -17.17 -17.67 10.14
CA PHE A 19 -16.29 -16.54 9.83
C PHE A 19 -16.80 -15.76 8.61
N ASN A 20 -18.10 -15.43 8.59
CA ASN A 20 -18.65 -14.56 7.56
C ASN A 20 -18.25 -13.10 7.88
N SER A 21 -17.05 -12.68 7.47
CA SER A 21 -16.82 -11.26 7.20
C SER A 21 -17.66 -10.90 5.99
N SER A 22 -18.93 -10.55 6.20
CA SER A 22 -19.84 -10.18 5.12
C SER A 22 -19.33 -8.92 4.45
N GLN A 23 -19.00 -9.03 3.16
CA GLN A 23 -18.66 -7.89 2.32
C GLN A 23 -19.83 -6.91 2.30
N SER A 24 -19.58 -5.65 2.64
CA SER A 24 -20.57 -4.58 2.50
C SER A 24 -20.97 -4.43 1.03
N PRO A 25 -22.24 -4.07 0.73
CA PRO A 25 -22.67 -3.80 -0.63
C PRO A 25 -21.75 -2.79 -1.32
N ILE A 26 -21.38 -3.07 -2.57
CA ILE A 26 -20.52 -2.19 -3.36
C ILE A 26 -21.39 -1.06 -3.91
N PRO A 27 -21.06 0.21 -3.65
CA PRO A 27 -21.77 1.34 -4.24
C PRO A 27 -21.80 1.25 -5.78
N ALA A 28 -22.94 1.59 -6.38
CA ALA A 28 -23.17 1.42 -7.81
C ALA A 28 -22.17 2.21 -8.70
N GLU A 29 -21.61 3.31 -8.19
CA GLU A 29 -20.57 4.10 -8.87
C GLU A 29 -19.27 3.31 -9.14
N PHE A 30 -19.01 2.26 -8.37
CA PHE A 30 -17.86 1.36 -8.56
C PHE A 30 -18.20 0.08 -9.33
N ALA A 31 -19.41 0.00 -9.90
CA ALA A 31 -19.79 -1.14 -10.73
C ALA A 31 -18.85 -1.26 -11.95
N GLY A 32 -18.37 -2.48 -12.17
CA GLY A 32 -17.42 -2.80 -13.25
C GLY A 32 -15.97 -2.39 -12.95
N ALA A 33 -15.58 -2.21 -11.69
CA ALA A 33 -14.18 -2.18 -11.30
C ALA A 33 -13.53 -3.55 -11.57
N ASP A 34 -12.34 -3.55 -12.18
CA ASP A 34 -11.58 -4.76 -12.50
C ASP A 34 -11.12 -5.53 -11.25
N TYR A 35 -10.96 -4.82 -10.13
CA TYR A 35 -10.68 -5.37 -8.82
C TYR A 35 -11.53 -4.73 -7.72
N GLN A 36 -12.16 -5.59 -6.92
CA GLN A 36 -13.01 -5.17 -5.79
C GLN A 36 -12.34 -5.56 -4.47
N LEU A 37 -11.70 -4.58 -3.82
CA LEU A 37 -11.02 -4.78 -2.55
C LEU A 37 -12.02 -5.13 -1.43
N SER A 38 -11.84 -6.32 -0.84
CA SER A 38 -12.73 -6.79 0.22
C SER A 38 -12.62 -5.94 1.49
N ASP A 39 -13.70 -5.88 2.28
CA ASP A 39 -13.75 -5.20 3.58
C ASP A 39 -12.65 -5.71 4.53
N LYS A 40 -12.42 -7.04 4.53
CA LYS A 40 -11.37 -7.68 5.32
C LYS A 40 -9.99 -7.15 4.96
N ASN A 41 -9.65 -7.13 3.67
CA ASN A 41 -8.34 -6.69 3.20
C ASN A 41 -8.18 -5.17 3.37
N ALA A 42 -9.24 -4.39 3.13
CA ALA A 42 -9.24 -2.94 3.33
C ALA A 42 -9.01 -2.56 4.81
N LYS A 43 -9.65 -3.30 5.74
CA LYS A 43 -9.41 -3.10 7.17
C LYS A 43 -7.99 -3.46 7.59
N GLN A 44 -7.45 -4.58 7.08
CA GLN A 44 -6.06 -4.95 7.31
C GLN A 44 -5.10 -3.90 6.74
N TRP A 45 -5.42 -3.36 5.56
CA TRP A 45 -4.65 -2.32 4.91
C TRP A 45 -4.63 -1.04 5.73
N ALA A 46 -5.78 -0.55 6.19
CA ALA A 46 -5.87 0.62 7.05
C ALA A 46 -5.02 0.46 8.33
N ILE A 47 -5.05 -0.72 8.96
CA ILE A 47 -4.23 -1.03 10.14
C ILE A 47 -2.74 -0.99 9.81
N ALA A 48 -2.32 -1.70 8.75
CA ALA A 48 -0.92 -1.79 8.34
C ALA A 48 -0.36 -0.42 7.92
N SER A 49 -1.16 0.38 7.21
CA SER A 49 -0.83 1.76 6.84
C SER A 49 -0.64 2.65 8.06
N LYS A 50 -1.54 2.60 9.04
CA LYS A 50 -1.42 3.38 10.28
C LYS A 50 -0.20 2.95 11.11
N GLN A 51 0.10 1.66 11.14
CA GLN A 51 1.31 1.11 11.76
C GLN A 51 2.59 1.63 11.10
N ALA A 52 2.64 1.62 9.76
CA ALA A 52 3.76 2.16 9.00
C ALA A 52 3.91 3.67 9.24
N GLU A 53 2.81 4.43 9.26
CA GLU A 53 2.81 5.88 9.49
C GLU A 53 3.31 6.23 10.89
N GLN A 54 2.78 5.59 11.93
CA GLN A 54 3.26 5.75 13.32
C GLN A 54 4.75 5.40 13.46
N CYS A 55 5.22 4.42 12.69
CA CYS A 55 6.62 4.04 12.70
C CYS A 55 7.50 5.06 11.99
N ILE A 56 7.31 5.30 10.69
CA ILE A 56 8.20 6.12 9.86
C ILE A 56 8.07 7.60 10.21
N TYR A 57 6.86 8.06 10.52
CA TYR A 57 6.50 9.46 10.64
C TYR A 57 5.80 9.77 11.99
N PRO A 58 6.43 9.44 13.14
CA PRO A 58 5.76 9.50 14.45
C PRO A 58 5.27 10.90 14.86
N ASN A 59 5.84 11.95 14.27
CA ASN A 59 5.56 13.35 14.58
C ASN A 59 5.03 14.13 13.36
N LEU A 60 4.64 13.45 12.28
CA LEU A 60 4.20 14.12 11.06
C LEU A 60 2.84 14.77 11.27
N THR A 61 2.81 16.08 11.04
CA THR A 61 1.56 16.85 11.03
C THR A 61 0.96 16.91 9.64
N ARG A 62 -0.35 17.11 9.56
CA ARG A 62 -1.05 17.36 8.28
C ARG A 62 -0.43 18.51 7.50
N ILE A 63 0.01 19.58 8.17
CA ILE A 63 0.62 20.75 7.52
C ILE A 63 1.95 20.36 6.86
N GLN A 64 2.81 19.63 7.57
CA GLN A 64 4.08 19.15 7.01
C GLN A 64 3.85 18.24 5.81
N GLN A 65 2.87 17.33 5.90
CA GLN A 65 2.52 16.41 4.82
C GLN A 65 2.03 17.16 3.57
N GLN A 66 1.24 18.23 3.71
CA GLN A 66 0.77 19.07 2.59
C GLN A 66 1.90 19.82 1.86
N HIS A 67 3.05 19.99 2.52
CA HIS A 67 4.21 20.69 1.98
C HIS A 67 5.37 19.74 1.65
N PHE A 68 5.10 18.43 1.54
CA PHE A 68 6.10 17.48 1.08
C PHE A 68 6.63 17.86 -0.31
N ALA A 69 7.94 17.70 -0.48
CA ALA A 69 8.51 17.64 -1.81
C ALA A 69 7.95 16.42 -2.57
N LYS A 70 8.15 16.36 -3.89
CA LYS A 70 7.63 15.26 -4.71
C LYS A 70 8.19 13.91 -4.26
N GLU A 71 9.47 13.88 -3.93
CA GLU A 71 10.22 12.71 -3.48
C GLU A 71 9.69 12.21 -2.13
N ASP A 72 9.46 13.12 -1.17
CA ASP A 72 8.85 12.78 0.11
C ASP A 72 7.40 12.30 -0.04
N SER A 73 6.63 12.91 -0.97
CA SER A 73 5.27 12.47 -1.30
C SER A 73 5.24 11.07 -1.91
N TYR A 74 6.22 10.75 -2.76
CA TYR A 74 6.39 9.43 -3.36
C TYR A 74 6.68 8.37 -2.30
N ILE A 75 7.72 8.57 -1.49
CA ILE A 75 8.10 7.63 -0.42
C ILE A 75 6.97 7.45 0.58
N HIS A 76 6.30 8.54 0.97
CA HIS A 76 5.12 8.43 1.81
C HIS A 76 4.04 7.56 1.16
N SER A 77 3.75 7.76 -0.12
CA SER A 77 2.71 7.00 -0.82
C SER A 77 3.06 5.51 -0.93
N GLU A 78 4.30 5.17 -1.26
CA GLU A 78 4.76 3.78 -1.31
C GLU A 78 4.68 3.11 0.06
N TYR A 79 5.34 3.67 1.06
CA TYR A 79 5.52 3.01 2.36
C TYR A 79 4.25 3.01 3.20
N ILE A 80 3.41 4.04 3.08
CA ILE A 80 2.20 4.15 3.89
C ILE A 80 1.02 3.48 3.20
N PHE A 81 0.96 3.45 1.86
CA PHE A 81 -0.20 2.93 1.15
C PHE A 81 0.11 1.68 0.32
N PHE A 82 1.02 1.77 -0.65
CA PHE A 82 1.15 0.71 -1.66
C PHE A 82 1.87 -0.54 -1.15
N TYR A 83 3.00 -0.43 -0.44
CA TYR A 83 3.68 -1.60 0.13
C TYR A 83 2.81 -2.34 1.15
N PRO A 84 2.08 -1.65 2.07
CA PRO A 84 1.10 -2.33 2.91
C PRO A 84 0.01 -3.05 2.14
N LEU A 85 -0.55 -2.43 1.08
CA LEU A 85 -1.59 -3.05 0.26
C LEU A 85 -1.05 -4.27 -0.49
N GLU A 86 0.10 -4.12 -1.14
CA GLU A 86 0.81 -5.18 -1.88
C GLU A 86 1.08 -6.39 -0.99
N LYS A 87 1.52 -6.19 0.24
CA LYS A 87 1.74 -7.29 1.18
C LYS A 87 0.46 -8.07 1.53
N ILE A 88 -0.71 -7.44 1.43
CA ILE A 88 -2.01 -8.04 1.78
C ILE A 88 -2.63 -8.74 0.59
N ILE A 89 -2.62 -8.12 -0.58
CA ILE A 89 -3.32 -8.64 -1.76
C ILE A 89 -2.40 -9.20 -2.83
N GLY A 90 -1.12 -8.85 -2.85
CA GLY A 90 -0.13 -9.22 -3.86
C GLY A 90 0.07 -8.15 -4.93
N GLU A 91 1.28 -8.12 -5.50
CA GLU A 91 1.73 -7.13 -6.50
C GLU A 91 0.82 -7.09 -7.75
N ASP A 92 0.46 -8.25 -8.29
CA ASP A 92 -0.37 -8.33 -9.51
C ASP A 92 -1.73 -7.66 -9.33
N TYR A 93 -2.33 -7.80 -8.14
CA TYR A 93 -3.62 -7.16 -7.85
C TYR A 93 -3.48 -5.67 -7.59
N VAL A 94 -2.37 -5.22 -6.97
CA VAL A 94 -2.07 -3.79 -6.87
C VAL A 94 -1.91 -3.16 -8.26
N LYS A 95 -1.25 -3.86 -9.20
CA LYS A 95 -1.15 -3.39 -10.59
C LYS A 95 -2.51 -3.27 -11.27
N ILE A 96 -3.44 -4.22 -11.05
CA ILE A 96 -4.82 -4.09 -11.56
C ILE A 96 -5.47 -2.84 -10.99
N ILE A 97 -5.40 -2.66 -9.66
CA ILE A 97 -5.97 -1.48 -8.99
C ILE A 97 -5.38 -0.18 -9.55
N GLN A 98 -4.05 -0.08 -9.69
CA GLN A 98 -3.39 1.14 -10.16
C GLN A 98 -3.69 1.47 -11.62
N ASN A 99 -3.95 0.46 -12.45
CA ASN A 99 -4.24 0.63 -13.88
C ASN A 99 -5.72 0.86 -14.19
N ASP A 100 -6.64 0.51 -13.28
CA ASP A 100 -8.08 0.78 -13.41
C ASP A 100 -8.55 1.85 -12.41
N GLU A 101 -8.95 3.01 -12.92
CA GLU A 101 -9.43 4.14 -12.12
C GLU A 101 -10.62 3.77 -11.22
N LYS A 102 -11.54 2.91 -11.69
CA LYS A 102 -12.67 2.48 -10.87
C LYS A 102 -12.22 1.61 -9.68
N SER A 103 -11.31 0.68 -9.92
CA SER A 103 -10.70 -0.14 -8.87
C SER A 103 -9.96 0.72 -7.85
N MET A 104 -9.17 1.70 -8.31
CA MET A 104 -8.47 2.60 -7.38
C MET A 104 -9.41 3.50 -6.60
N ASN A 105 -10.47 4.02 -7.23
CA ASN A 105 -11.48 4.81 -6.54
C ASN A 105 -12.23 3.97 -5.49
N TYR A 106 -12.55 2.72 -5.81
CA TYR A 106 -13.17 1.80 -4.86
C TYR A 106 -12.23 1.42 -3.70
N ALA A 107 -10.96 1.12 -3.99
CA ALA A 107 -9.94 0.86 -2.96
C ALA A 107 -9.76 2.09 -2.05
N THR A 108 -9.76 3.29 -2.62
CA THR A 108 -9.71 4.56 -1.87
C THR A 108 -10.93 4.72 -0.96
N TYR A 109 -12.13 4.47 -1.47
CA TYR A 109 -13.36 4.49 -0.69
C TYR A 109 -13.29 3.51 0.50
N GLN A 110 -12.90 2.26 0.23
CA GLN A 110 -12.77 1.22 1.25
C GLN A 110 -11.72 1.56 2.30
N PHE A 111 -10.57 2.08 1.88
CA PHE A 111 -9.51 2.50 2.79
C PHE A 111 -9.98 3.60 3.74
N LYS A 112 -10.63 4.64 3.22
CA LYS A 112 -11.14 5.76 4.02
C LYS A 112 -12.20 5.30 5.02
N LYS A 113 -13.12 4.45 4.57
CA LYS A 113 -14.15 3.82 5.42
C LYS A 113 -13.52 3.17 6.65
N PHE A 114 -12.50 2.31 6.48
CA PHE A 114 -11.90 1.62 7.62
C PHE A 114 -10.86 2.43 8.38
N ARG A 115 -10.17 3.38 7.74
CA ARG A 115 -9.16 4.24 8.40
C ARG A 115 -9.79 5.11 9.49
N THR A 116 -11.02 5.61 9.28
CA THR A 116 -11.75 6.38 10.29
C THR A 116 -12.28 5.52 11.43
N GLU A 117 -12.55 4.24 11.19
CA GLU A 117 -13.02 3.29 12.22
C GLU A 117 -11.89 2.83 13.16
N ILE A 118 -10.62 2.90 12.75
CA ILE A 118 -9.47 2.43 13.55
C ILE A 118 -8.84 3.54 14.38
N ALA A 119 -9.44 3.89 15.52
CA ALA A 119 -8.92 4.90 16.44
C ALA A 119 -7.54 4.52 17.04
N ASP A 120 -7.40 3.29 17.55
CA ASP A 120 -6.17 2.81 18.18
C ASP A 120 -5.62 1.57 17.47
N VAL A 121 -4.39 1.68 17.00
CA VAL A 121 -3.69 0.58 16.35
C VAL A 121 -2.43 0.28 17.15
N LYS A 122 -2.23 -1.01 17.47
CA LYS A 122 -1.03 -1.47 18.15
C LYS A 122 0.21 -1.14 17.30
N PRO A 123 1.24 -0.48 17.86
CA PRO A 123 2.46 -0.19 17.13
C PRO A 123 3.15 -1.46 16.62
N LEU A 124 3.97 -1.30 15.56
CA LEU A 124 4.87 -2.36 15.11
C LEU A 124 5.90 -2.71 16.19
N GLU A 125 6.40 -3.94 16.13
CA GLU A 125 7.56 -4.34 16.93
C GLU A 125 8.75 -3.43 16.62
N ASN A 126 9.52 -3.05 17.64
CA ASN A 126 10.67 -2.15 17.51
C ASN A 126 11.64 -2.57 16.42
N LYS A 127 11.95 -3.87 16.29
CA LYS A 127 12.87 -4.38 15.27
C LYS A 127 12.32 -4.17 13.85
N SER A 128 11.06 -4.52 13.62
CA SER A 128 10.38 -4.31 12.34
C SER A 128 10.27 -2.83 12.00
N CYS A 129 10.00 -1.99 12.99
CA CYS A 129 9.93 -0.55 12.79
C CYS A 129 11.29 0.07 12.46
N LEU A 130 12.38 -0.38 13.09
CA LEU A 130 13.74 0.04 12.76
C LEU A 130 14.09 -0.29 11.30
N ILE A 131 13.82 -1.51 10.85
CA ILE A 131 14.04 -1.93 9.47
C ILE A 131 13.25 -1.02 8.51
N LEU A 132 11.95 -0.82 8.78
CA LEU A 132 11.08 -0.02 7.93
C LEU A 132 11.55 1.45 7.84
N ARG A 133 12.00 2.04 8.95
CA ARG A 133 12.56 3.39 8.99
C ARG A 133 13.84 3.54 8.18
N THR A 134 14.73 2.54 8.27
CA THR A 134 15.98 2.55 7.52
C THR A 134 15.69 2.45 6.03
N GLN A 135 14.85 1.49 5.61
CA GLN A 135 14.48 1.33 4.21
C GLN A 135 13.82 2.59 3.62
N ALA A 136 12.84 3.16 4.31
CA ALA A 136 12.18 4.39 3.84
C ALA A 136 13.14 5.59 3.72
N ARG A 137 14.17 5.67 4.57
CA ARG A 137 15.18 6.73 4.50
C ARG A 137 16.15 6.50 3.36
N ASP A 138 16.65 5.28 3.22
CA ASP A 138 17.61 4.92 2.17
C ASP A 138 16.97 5.10 0.78
N ASP A 139 15.71 4.68 0.61
CA ASP A 139 14.97 4.87 -0.64
C ASP A 139 14.69 6.35 -0.92
N LEU A 140 14.40 7.15 0.12
CA LEU A 140 14.26 8.60 -0.04
C LEU A 140 15.55 9.25 -0.51
N ASP A 141 16.70 8.82 0.00
CA ASP A 141 18.02 9.32 -0.43
C ASP A 141 18.32 8.92 -1.88
N VAL A 142 17.92 7.70 -2.30
CA VAL A 142 18.01 7.25 -3.71
C VAL A 142 17.12 8.11 -4.62
N VAL A 143 15.84 8.29 -4.25
CA VAL A 143 14.87 9.07 -5.04
C VAL A 143 15.29 10.55 -5.13
N LYS A 144 15.88 11.11 -4.07
CA LYS A 144 16.50 12.45 -4.07
C LYS A 144 17.81 12.53 -4.87
N GLY A 145 18.31 11.42 -5.38
CA GLY A 145 19.56 11.35 -6.15
C GLY A 145 20.83 11.49 -5.30
N GLN A 146 20.72 11.37 -3.98
CA GLN A 146 21.84 11.44 -3.04
C GLN A 146 22.65 10.14 -3.04
N TYR A 147 22.01 9.01 -3.34
CA TYR A 147 22.68 7.75 -3.62
C TYR A 147 22.86 7.58 -5.14
N LYS A 148 24.00 8.05 -5.67
CA LYS A 148 24.48 7.66 -7.00
C LYS A 148 25.68 6.74 -6.83
N ASN A 149 25.44 5.44 -6.61
CA ASN A 149 26.29 4.50 -7.33
C ASN A 149 25.72 3.08 -7.52
N GLY A 150 25.44 2.74 -8.79
CA GLY A 150 25.27 1.38 -9.29
C GLY A 150 26.49 0.93 -10.13
N MET A 151 27.69 1.40 -9.77
CA MET A 151 28.99 1.11 -10.42
C MET A 151 29.15 -0.35 -10.86
N VAL A 152 29.93 -0.65 -11.91
CA VAL A 152 31.15 0.10 -12.28
C VAL A 152 30.92 1.21 -13.32
N ASP A 153 31.14 2.45 -12.88
CA ASP A 153 31.20 3.68 -13.64
C ASP A 153 32.30 3.62 -14.70
N ASN A 154 31.89 3.88 -15.93
CA ASN A 154 32.75 4.49 -16.96
C ASN A 154 32.10 5.80 -17.43
N SER A 155 31.64 6.63 -16.51
CA SER A 155 31.00 7.91 -16.83
C SER A 155 32.01 9.07 -16.82
N LYS A 156 33.07 8.95 -17.63
CA LYS A 156 33.71 10.13 -18.21
C LYS A 156 33.33 10.19 -19.69
N ASN A 157 32.55 11.20 -20.06
CA ASN A 157 32.63 11.73 -21.41
C ASN A 157 33.92 12.55 -21.51
N GLU A 158 34.53 12.60 -22.71
CA GLU A 158 35.81 13.27 -22.99
C GLU A 158 35.82 14.78 -22.67
N ASP A 159 34.66 15.40 -22.41
CA ASP A 159 34.50 16.86 -22.25
C ASP A 159 34.17 17.34 -20.82
N GLY A 160 34.24 16.48 -19.80
CA GLY A 160 34.22 16.92 -18.38
C GLY A 160 32.90 17.49 -17.81
N ALA A 161 31.79 17.46 -18.54
CA ALA A 161 30.49 17.94 -18.04
C ALA A 161 29.71 16.85 -17.25
N LEU A 162 29.22 17.20 -16.06
CA LEU A 162 28.34 16.38 -15.20
C LEU A 162 26.99 16.13 -15.90
N LYS A 163 26.67 14.86 -16.19
CA LYS A 163 25.34 14.45 -16.68
C LYS A 163 24.30 14.52 -15.54
N ASN A 164 23.32 15.40 -15.73
CA ASN A 164 22.02 15.53 -15.06
C ASN A 164 21.98 15.39 -13.52
N THR A 165 21.67 16.52 -12.88
CA THR A 165 21.42 16.70 -11.43
C THR A 165 20.04 16.23 -10.99
N ASP A 166 19.17 15.79 -11.90
CA ASP A 166 17.88 15.23 -11.53
C ASP A 166 18.10 13.89 -10.82
N GLY A 167 17.52 13.75 -9.61
CA GLY A 167 17.42 12.46 -8.92
C GLY A 167 16.77 11.40 -9.82
N VAL A 168 16.93 10.12 -9.48
CA VAL A 168 16.58 8.95 -10.32
C VAL A 168 15.22 9.14 -11.03
N ALA A 169 15.25 9.62 -12.29
CA ALA A 169 14.14 9.77 -13.23
C ALA A 169 12.76 10.20 -12.67
N THR A 170 12.68 10.99 -11.59
CA THR A 170 11.41 11.31 -10.90
C THR A 170 10.45 12.15 -11.75
N ASN A 171 10.97 13.02 -12.62
CA ASN A 171 10.16 13.90 -13.46
C ASN A 171 9.70 13.27 -14.80
N GLN A 172 10.14 12.06 -15.14
CA GLN A 172 9.81 11.39 -16.40
C GLN A 172 9.14 10.02 -16.23
N ASN A 173 9.04 9.51 -14.99
CA ASN A 173 8.48 8.20 -14.72
C ASN A 173 6.97 8.27 -14.44
N LYS A 174 6.15 7.70 -15.34
CA LYS A 174 4.69 7.60 -15.17
C LYS A 174 4.30 6.93 -13.83
N PHE A 175 5.00 5.86 -13.45
CA PHE A 175 4.72 5.14 -12.19
C PHE A 175 4.91 6.03 -10.96
N PHE A 176 5.91 6.92 -10.98
CA PHE A 176 6.16 7.88 -9.91
C PHE A 176 4.99 8.84 -9.74
N PHE A 177 4.47 9.38 -10.85
CA PHE A 177 3.31 10.27 -10.82
C PHE A 177 2.02 9.55 -10.44
N ASP A 178 1.80 8.32 -10.92
CA ASP A 178 0.61 7.55 -10.59
C ASP A 178 0.58 7.19 -9.09
N ILE A 179 1.74 6.82 -8.51
CA ILE A 179 1.87 6.58 -7.07
C ILE A 179 1.56 7.84 -6.26
N ILE A 180 2.11 9.01 -6.64
CA ILE A 180 1.82 10.28 -5.96
C ILE A 180 0.35 10.67 -6.11
N LYS A 181 -0.21 10.56 -7.32
CA LYS A 181 -1.61 10.88 -7.61
C LYS A 181 -2.53 10.07 -6.69
N TRP A 182 -2.34 8.76 -6.67
CA TRP A 182 -3.20 7.87 -5.90
C TRP A 182 -2.95 7.94 -4.40
N GLY A 183 -1.70 8.12 -3.97
CA GLY A 183 -1.36 8.38 -2.57
C GLY A 183 -1.99 9.68 -2.05
N SER A 184 -2.04 10.72 -2.89
CA SER A 184 -2.73 11.97 -2.55
C SER A 184 -4.25 11.78 -2.41
N ALA A 185 -4.86 10.97 -3.29
CA ALA A 185 -6.29 10.63 -3.21
C ALA A 185 -6.66 9.87 -1.92
N LEU A 186 -5.73 9.09 -1.37
CA LEU A 186 -5.87 8.36 -0.11
C LEU A 186 -5.72 9.25 1.14
N LEU A 187 -5.18 10.46 0.98
CA LEU A 187 -5.01 11.44 2.05
C LEU A 187 -6.16 12.45 2.17
N LEU A 188 -6.80 12.79 1.05
CA LEU A 188 -7.96 13.68 0.98
C LEU A 188 -9.24 13.02 1.49
#